data_AF-A0A969QF92-F1
#
_entry.id   AF-A0A969QF92-F1
#
_cell.length_a   1.000
_cell.length_b   1.000
_cell.length_c   1.000
_cell.angle_alpha   90.00
_cell.angle_beta   90.00
_cell.angle_gamma   90.00
#
_symmetry.space_group_name_H-M   'P 1'
#
loop_
_entity.id
_entity.type
_entity.pdbx_description
1 polymer ?
#
loop_
_entity_poly.entity_id
_entity_poly.type
_entity_poly.pdbx_seq_one_letter_code
_entity_poly.pdbx_strand_id
1 'polypeptide(L)'
;MAILQFLLVISLGGFIGLAVAKNLQENKHKRQLDEAFYQLLESQNSQVSLIQLAASARVEAQVAQQYLDRQVKIFSAVLEVDEEGDTFYRFPRLRLPPSSRQEW
;
A
#
# COMPACT_ATOMS: atom_id res chain seq x y z
N MET A 1 47.31 -8.38 -15.96
CA MET A 1 45.84 -8.50 -16.11
C MET A 1 45.18 -8.45 -14.73
N ALA A 2 45.13 -7.28 -14.07
CA ALA A 2 44.58 -7.16 -12.70
C ALA A 2 43.56 -6.02 -12.53
N ILE A 3 43.59 -5.02 -13.42
CA ILE A 3 42.72 -3.83 -13.35
C ILE A 3 41.27 -4.17 -13.74
N LEU A 4 41.05 -5.17 -14.60
CA LEU A 4 39.72 -5.61 -15.03
C LEU A 4 38.89 -6.30 -13.92
N GLN A 5 39.52 -6.87 -12.89
CA GLN A 5 38.81 -7.56 -11.80
C GLN A 5 38.22 -6.59 -10.77
N PHE A 6 38.87 -5.45 -10.51
CA PHE A 6 38.38 -4.47 -9.55
C PHE A 6 37.13 -3.72 -10.03
N LEU A 7 36.98 -3.53 -11.35
CA LEU A 7 35.78 -2.90 -11.92
C LEU A 7 34.52 -3.77 -11.75
N LEU A 8 34.66 -5.10 -11.70
CA LEU A 8 33.56 -6.03 -11.45
C LEU A 8 33.08 -6.04 -10.00
N VAL A 9 33.98 -5.84 -9.03
CA VAL A 9 33.63 -5.84 -7.59
C VAL A 9 32.94 -4.54 -7.20
N ILE A 10 33.37 -3.40 -7.77
CA ILE A 10 32.75 -2.09 -7.50
C ILE A 10 31.35 -2.01 -8.11
N SER A 11 31.13 -2.57 -9.30
CA SER A 11 29.80 -2.62 -9.92
C SER A 11 28.83 -3.51 -9.16
N LEU A 12 29.29 -4.65 -8.64
CA LEU A 12 28.46 -5.57 -7.85
C LEU A 12 28.08 -4.98 -6.48
N GLY A 13 29.01 -4.31 -5.80
CA GLY A 13 28.73 -3.63 -4.53
C GLY A 13 27.72 -2.48 -4.67
N GLY A 14 27.83 -1.67 -5.72
CA GLY A 14 26.88 -0.59 -6.02
C GLY A 14 25.47 -1.09 -6.36
N PHE A 15 25.37 -2.19 -7.11
CA PHE A 15 24.09 -2.81 -7.46
C PHE A 15 23.38 -3.42 -6.24
N ILE A 16 24.13 -4.09 -5.35
CA ILE A 16 23.59 -4.65 -4.11
C ILE A 16 23.07 -3.53 -3.19
N GLY A 17 23.81 -2.42 -3.06
CA GLY A 17 23.39 -1.27 -2.25
C GLY A 17 22.08 -0.64 -2.73
N LEU A 18 21.94 -0.37 -4.03
CA LEU A 18 20.71 0.18 -4.62
C LEU A 18 19.50 -0.76 -4.48
N ALA A 19 19.72 -2.07 -4.64
CA ALA A 19 18.64 -3.06 -4.50
C ALA A 19 18.09 -3.14 -3.06
N VAL A 20 18.95 -3.03 -2.04
CA VAL A 20 18.52 -3.03 -0.63
C VAL A 20 17.77 -1.75 -0.28
N ALA A 21 18.23 -0.58 -0.73
CA ALA A 21 17.55 0.69 -0.49
C ALA A 21 16.14 0.73 -1.10
N LYS A 22 15.98 0.20 -2.33
CA LYS A 22 14.68 0.12 -3.00
C LYS A 22 13.70 -0.78 -2.24
N ASN A 23 14.16 -1.94 -1.75
CA ASN A 23 13.34 -2.85 -0.93
C ASN A 23 12.88 -2.21 0.39
N LEU A 24 13.73 -1.42 1.05
CA LEU A 24 13.37 -0.74 2.30
C LEU A 24 12.25 0.30 2.09
N GLN A 25 12.32 1.05 0.99
CA GLN A 25 11.29 2.04 0.66
C GLN A 25 9.96 1.39 0.27
N GLU A 26 10.00 0.30 -0.51
CA GLU A 26 8.80 -0.48 -0.87
C GLU A 26 8.12 -1.06 0.37
N ASN A 27 8.90 -1.58 1.33
CA ASN A 27 8.38 -2.09 2.60
C ASN A 27 7.73 -0.99 3.45
N LYS A 28 8.31 0.23 3.46
CA LYS A 28 7.74 1.37 4.19
C LYS A 28 6.39 1.80 3.61
N HIS A 29 6.31 1.99 2.30
CA HIS A 29 5.05 2.38 1.64
C HIS A 29 3.98 1.32 1.85
N LYS A 30 4.35 0.03 1.73
CA LYS A 30 3.41 -1.07 1.97
C LYS A 30 2.82 -1.00 3.38
N ARG A 31 3.66 -0.82 4.41
CA ARG A 31 3.17 -0.72 5.78
C ARG A 31 2.23 0.47 5.99
N GLN A 32 2.58 1.64 5.45
CA GLN A 32 1.72 2.84 5.53
C GLN A 32 0.37 2.62 4.84
N LEU A 33 0.37 1.93 3.70
CA LEU A 33 -0.84 1.58 2.96
C LEU A 33 -1.69 0.54 3.70
N ASP A 34 -1.07 -0.50 4.27
CA ASP A 34 -1.77 -1.51 5.07
C ASP A 34 -2.47 -0.84 6.27
N GLU A 35 -1.75 -0.02 7.04
CA GLU A 35 -2.29 0.71 8.20
C GLU A 35 -3.45 1.65 7.79
N ALA A 36 -3.24 2.48 6.76
CA ALA A 36 -4.27 3.39 6.26
C ALA A 36 -5.51 2.65 5.72
N PHE A 37 -5.31 1.55 5.01
CA PHE A 37 -6.40 0.75 4.45
C PHE A 37 -7.32 0.18 5.54
N TYR A 38 -6.76 -0.47 6.56
CA TYR A 38 -7.57 -1.03 7.63
C TYR A 38 -8.27 0.05 8.46
N GLN A 39 -7.59 1.17 8.72
CA GLN A 39 -8.22 2.30 9.40
C GLN A 39 -9.41 2.85 8.60
N LEU A 40 -9.30 2.95 7.27
CA LEU A 40 -10.41 3.37 6.42
C LEU A 40 -11.55 2.34 6.41
N LEU A 41 -11.24 1.04 6.39
CA LEU A 41 -12.27 0.00 6.47
C LEU A 41 -13.12 0.10 7.75
N GLU A 42 -12.48 0.42 8.87
CA GLU A 42 -13.12 0.58 10.17
C GLU A 42 -13.91 1.89 10.28
N SER A 43 -13.30 3.01 9.87
CA SER A 43 -13.88 4.35 10.06
C SER A 43 -14.92 4.73 9.00
N GLN A 44 -14.82 4.20 7.78
CA GLN A 44 -15.65 4.60 6.64
C GLN A 44 -16.62 3.49 6.20
N ASN A 45 -17.09 2.65 7.14
CA ASN A 45 -18.05 1.57 6.85
C ASN A 45 -17.64 0.70 5.64
N SER A 46 -16.34 0.40 5.57
CA SER A 46 -15.72 -0.39 4.51
C SER A 46 -15.78 0.24 3.11
N GLN A 47 -15.90 1.56 3.01
CA GLN A 47 -15.73 2.32 1.77
C GLN A 47 -14.32 2.92 1.72
N VAL A 48 -13.64 2.77 0.58
CA VAL A 48 -12.29 3.32 0.37
C VAL A 48 -12.20 3.92 -1.02
N SER A 49 -11.96 5.23 -1.10
CA SER A 49 -11.58 5.89 -2.36
C SER A 49 -10.05 5.98 -2.51
N LEU A 50 -9.58 6.12 -3.76
CA LEU A 50 -8.15 6.24 -4.05
C LEU A 50 -7.53 7.46 -3.36
N ILE A 51 -8.22 8.60 -3.39
CA ILE A 51 -7.72 9.84 -2.80
C ILE A 51 -7.60 9.74 -1.28
N GLN A 52 -8.58 9.09 -0.62
CA GLN A 52 -8.52 8.84 0.83
C GLN A 52 -7.34 7.94 1.19
N LEU A 53 -7.15 6.85 0.44
CA LEU A 53 -6.04 5.93 0.70
C LEU A 53 -4.67 6.62 0.52
N ALA A 54 -4.49 7.35 -0.59
CA ALA A 54 -3.25 8.06 -0.88
C ALA A 54 -2.96 9.15 0.19
N ALA A 55 -3.97 9.93 0.56
CA ALA A 55 -3.85 10.98 1.57
C ALA A 55 -3.55 10.43 2.97
N SER A 56 -4.27 9.38 3.40
CA SER A 56 -4.07 8.75 4.71
C SER A 56 -2.69 8.09 4.83
N ALA A 57 -2.27 7.35 3.80
CA ALA A 57 -0.95 6.70 3.79
C ALA A 57 0.21 7.68 3.50
N ARG A 58 -0.08 8.90 3.03
CA ARG A 58 0.88 9.91 2.58
C ARG A 58 1.83 9.37 1.52
N VAL A 59 1.28 8.69 0.51
CA VAL A 59 2.04 8.13 -0.63
C VAL A 59 1.52 8.72 -1.94
N GLU A 60 2.31 8.56 -3.00
CA GLU A 60 1.90 8.96 -4.34
C GLU A 60 0.67 8.18 -4.83
N ALA A 61 -0.18 8.85 -5.63
CA ALA A 61 -1.43 8.29 -6.11
C ALA A 61 -1.25 6.98 -6.89
N GLN A 62 -0.22 6.89 -7.75
CA GLN A 62 0.08 5.66 -8.51
C GLN A 62 0.42 4.48 -7.59
N VAL A 63 1.14 4.72 -6.49
CA VAL A 63 1.50 3.68 -5.52
C VAL A 63 0.25 3.20 -4.78
N ALA A 64 -0.60 4.14 -4.33
CA ALA A 64 -1.89 3.83 -3.71
C ALA A 64 -2.83 3.08 -4.68
N GLN A 65 -2.85 3.45 -5.95
CA GLN A 65 -3.68 2.82 -6.98
C GLN A 65 -3.29 1.36 -7.19
N GLN A 66 -2.00 1.08 -7.38
CA GLN A 66 -1.50 -0.29 -7.54
C GLN A 66 -1.85 -1.18 -6.33
N TYR A 67 -1.77 -0.62 -5.12
CA TYR A 67 -2.17 -1.31 -3.90
C TYR A 67 -3.68 -1.53 -3.85
N LEU A 68 -4.49 -0.50 -4.09
CA LEU A 68 -5.94 -0.56 -4.03
C LEU A 68 -6.51 -1.54 -5.05
N ASP A 69 -6.03 -1.51 -6.30
CA ASP A 69 -6.43 -2.45 -7.35
C ASP A 69 -6.15 -3.92 -6.95
N ARG A 70 -5.06 -4.16 -6.21
CA ARG A 70 -4.77 -5.49 -5.67
C ARG A 70 -5.76 -5.87 -4.57
N GLN A 71 -6.04 -4.97 -3.64
CA GLN A 71 -7.00 -5.25 -2.56
C GLN A 71 -8.42 -5.45 -3.08
N VAL A 72 -8.84 -4.68 -4.09
CA VAL A 72 -10.13 -4.84 -4.77
C VAL A 72 -10.27 -6.25 -5.34
N LYS A 73 -9.23 -6.76 -6.01
CA LYS A 73 -9.23 -8.13 -6.55
C LYS A 73 -9.24 -9.20 -5.46
N ILE A 74 -8.45 -9.02 -4.40
CA ILE A 74 -8.34 -10.01 -3.31
C ILE A 74 -9.63 -10.10 -2.51
N PHE A 75 -10.21 -8.95 -2.15
CA PHE A 75 -11.39 -8.86 -1.29
C PHE A 75 -12.70 -8.73 -2.06
N SER A 76 -12.66 -8.82 -3.40
CA SER A 76 -13.84 -8.71 -4.27
C SER A 76 -14.66 -7.44 -4.00
N ALA A 77 -13.99 -6.30 -3.88
CA ALA A 77 -14.67 -5.02 -3.66
C ALA A 77 -15.42 -4.57 -4.92
N VAL A 78 -16.50 -3.83 -4.72
CA VAL A 78 -17.36 -3.32 -5.80
C VAL A 78 -17.11 -1.84 -5.98
N LEU A 79 -16.94 -1.39 -7.22
CA LEU A 79 -16.89 0.03 -7.54
C LEU A 79 -18.29 0.63 -7.44
N GLU A 80 -18.43 1.66 -6.63
CA GLU A 80 -19.66 2.44 -6.46
C GLU A 80 -19.39 3.92 -6.77
N VAL A 81 -20.48 4.62 -7.06
CA VAL A 81 -20.50 6.06 -7.30
C VAL A 81 -21.55 6.63 -6.34
N ASP A 82 -21.22 7.69 -5.61
CA ASP A 82 -22.20 8.38 -4.77
C ASP A 82 -23.02 9.41 -5.55
N GLU A 83 -23.92 10.09 -4.83
CA GLU A 83 -24.80 11.14 -5.34
C GLU A 83 -24.03 12.38 -5.85
N GLU A 84 -22.79 12.57 -5.40
CA GLU A 84 -21.92 13.69 -5.80
C GLU A 84 -21.10 13.34 -7.06
N GLY A 85 -21.17 12.07 -7.50
CA GLY A 85 -20.43 11.55 -8.65
C GLY A 85 -19.02 11.05 -8.30
N ASP A 86 -18.68 11.00 -7.01
CA ASP A 86 -17.39 10.52 -6.56
C ASP A 86 -17.35 8.99 -6.55
N THR A 87 -16.18 8.45 -6.91
CA THR A 87 -15.96 7.01 -7.03
C THR A 87 -15.25 6.46 -5.80
N PHE A 88 -15.76 5.34 -5.28
CA PHE A 88 -15.13 4.61 -4.19
C PHE A 88 -15.36 3.11 -4.34
N TYR A 89 -14.49 2.32 -3.72
CA TYR A 89 -14.68 0.88 -3.63
C TYR A 89 -15.37 0.53 -2.32
N ARG A 90 -16.46 -0.23 -2.39
CA ARG A 90 -17.09 -0.85 -1.23
C ARG A 90 -16.53 -2.26 -1.02
N PHE A 91 -15.85 -2.44 0.11
CA PHE A 91 -15.32 -3.72 0.57
C PHE A 91 -16.35 -4.47 1.42
N PRO A 92 -16.23 -5.81 1.52
CA PRO A 92 -16.97 -6.59 2.51
C PRO A 92 -16.78 -6.02 3.91
N ARG A 93 -17.86 -5.93 4.69
CA ARG A 93 -17.81 -5.31 6.03
C ARG A 93 -16.86 -6.06 6.95
N LEU A 94 -15.92 -5.32 7.53
CA LEU A 94 -15.04 -5.84 8.57
C LEU A 94 -15.86 -6.12 9.85
N ARG A 95 -16.10 -7.40 10.14
CA ARG A 95 -16.76 -7.84 11.38
C ARG A 95 -15.72 -8.40 12.33
N LEU A 96 -15.15 -7.53 13.16
CA LEU A 96 -14.23 -7.96 14.20
C LEU A 96 -15.00 -8.55 15.40
N PRO A 97 -14.50 -9.60 16.06
CA PRO A 97 -15.08 -10.12 17.30
C PRO A 97 -15.12 -9.04 18.39
N PRO A 98 -16.08 -9.09 19.34
CA PRO A 98 -16.23 -8.08 20.39
C PRO A 98 -14.97 -7.86 21.25
N SER A 99 -14.14 -8.89 21.39
CA SER A 99 -12.94 -8.88 22.25
C SER A 99 -11.72 -8.17 21.66
N SER A 100 -11.75 -7.70 20.42
CA SER A 100 -10.60 -7.03 19.78
C SER A 100 -10.71 -5.50 19.71
N ARG A 101 -11.76 -4.92 20.29
CA ARG A 101 -12.02 -3.45 20.26
C ARG A 101 -11.48 -2.72 21.51
N GLN A 102 -11.04 -3.47 22.53
CA GLN A 102 -10.37 -2.91 23.71
C GLN A 102 -8.89 -3.29 23.64
N GLU A 103 -8.03 -2.31 23.96
CA GLU A 103 -6.58 -2.38 24.09
C GLU A 103 -5.75 -2.02 22.83
N TRP A 104 -5.76 -0.72 22.49
CA TRP A 104 -4.54 0.04 22.17
C TRP A 104 -4.65 1.44 22.78
#